data_AF-A0A4U3KCN6-F1
#
_entry.id   AF-A0A4U3KCN6-F1
#
_cell.length_a   1.000
_cell.length_b   1.000
_cell.length_c   1.000
_cell.angle_alpha   90.00
_cell.angle_beta   90.00
_cell.angle_gamma   90.00
#
_symmetry.space_group_name_H-M   'P 1'
#
loop_
_entity.id
_entity.type
_entity.pdbx_description
1 polymer ?
#
loop_
_entity_poly.entity_id
_entity_poly.type
_entity_poly.pdbx_seq_one_letter_code
_entity_poly.pdbx_strand_id
1 'polypeptide(L)'
;YQLIVKHKKKIFLDTSFENLIMLKPNMMNFEDESIIEVSNFEIQPEENFIKRLFDILVSVCLFVITSPLMLIAAILVKATSPGPVIYKQTRITLDQREFSILKFRTMSATAEAKSGPVLSTSNDSRVTTVGKYLRALRIDELPQLINVIRGDMSIVGPRPERPFFVDQFNQENPNYYLRHNVRAGITGYAQVYGKYASDYNSKLNFDLLYIKNYSLLLDMKILLQTIKILFDKVSSRGLDESEEREELTMDYCKENAIRIYR
;
A
#
# COMPACT_ATOMS: atom_id res chain seq x y z
N TYR A 1 20.06 -7.86 28.57
CA TYR A 1 18.83 -8.68 28.71
C TYR A 1 18.48 -8.99 30.17
N GLN A 2 19.37 -9.59 30.96
CA GLN A 2 19.07 -9.98 32.36
C GLN A 2 18.52 -8.83 33.24
N LEU A 3 19.07 -7.63 33.12
CA LEU A 3 18.56 -6.44 33.83
C LEU A 3 17.12 -6.07 33.42
N ILE A 4 16.78 -6.22 32.15
CA ILE A 4 15.46 -5.88 31.60
C ILE A 4 14.41 -6.85 32.14
N VAL A 5 14.72 -8.15 32.13
CA VAL A 5 13.86 -9.21 32.70
C VAL A 5 13.68 -9.00 34.20
N LYS A 6 14.78 -8.78 34.93
CA LYS A 6 14.77 -8.55 36.38
C LYS A 6 13.88 -7.38 36.78
N HIS A 7 13.88 -6.32 35.97
CA HIS A 7 13.11 -5.10 36.23
C HIS A 7 11.82 -4.99 35.40
N LYS A 8 11.38 -6.06 34.74
CA LYS A 8 10.18 -6.13 33.88
C LYS A 8 10.08 -4.97 32.87
N LYS A 9 11.22 -4.52 32.35
CA LYS A 9 11.27 -3.45 31.35
C LYS A 9 10.88 -3.98 29.98
N LYS A 10 10.31 -3.12 29.15
CA LYS A 10 9.97 -3.43 27.75
C LYS A 10 11.09 -2.97 26.83
N ILE A 11 11.43 -3.80 25.85
CA ILE A 11 12.31 -3.44 24.74
C ILE A 11 11.42 -3.16 23.53
N PHE A 12 11.66 -2.04 22.88
CA PHE A 12 11.07 -1.73 21.60
C PHE A 12 12.15 -1.89 20.54
N LEU A 13 11.85 -2.67 19.52
CA LEU A 13 12.68 -2.84 18.33
C LEU A 13 12.02 -2.08 17.19
N ASP A 14 12.85 -1.55 16.31
CA ASP A 14 12.37 -0.96 15.06
C ASP A 14 11.93 -2.06 14.07
N THR A 15 11.39 -1.64 12.93
CA THR A 15 10.93 -2.54 11.87
C THR A 15 12.01 -2.75 10.79
N SER A 16 13.28 -2.71 11.18
CA SER A 16 14.40 -3.07 10.30
C SER A 16 14.24 -4.51 9.78
N PHE A 17 14.82 -4.79 8.62
CA PHE A 17 14.68 -6.08 7.95
C PHE A 17 15.14 -7.24 8.85
N GLU A 18 16.24 -7.02 9.57
CA GLU A 18 16.85 -7.96 10.53
C GLU A 18 15.92 -8.31 11.69
N ASN A 19 15.07 -7.37 12.11
CA ASN A 19 14.06 -7.61 13.14
C ASN A 19 12.80 -8.26 12.55
N LEU A 20 12.42 -7.91 11.31
CA LEU A 20 11.25 -8.45 10.64
C LEU A 20 11.38 -9.95 10.30
N ILE A 21 12.58 -10.43 9.99
CA ILE A 21 12.82 -11.86 9.75
C ILE A 21 12.51 -12.71 10.98
N MET A 22 12.68 -12.16 12.18
CA MET A 22 12.41 -12.87 13.45
C MET A 22 10.93 -12.95 13.80
N LEU A 23 10.03 -12.34 13.01
CA LEU A 23 8.59 -12.39 13.26
C LEU A 23 7.96 -13.69 12.78
N LYS A 24 7.08 -14.25 13.62
CA LYS A 24 6.40 -15.53 13.39
C LYS A 24 7.39 -16.62 12.91
N PRO A 25 8.41 -16.97 13.70
CA PRO A 25 9.30 -18.05 13.32
C PRO A 25 8.59 -19.40 13.46
N ASN A 26 9.02 -20.37 12.68
CA ASN A 26 8.60 -21.75 12.85
C ASN A 26 9.57 -22.44 13.81
N MET A 27 9.04 -23.12 14.82
CA MET A 27 9.86 -23.94 15.71
C MET A 27 9.83 -25.38 15.21
N MET A 28 11.01 -25.95 15.00
CA MET A 28 11.21 -27.31 14.55
C MET A 28 12.11 -28.03 15.56
N ASN A 29 11.91 -29.34 15.73
CA ASN A 29 12.82 -30.17 16.51
C ASN A 29 13.54 -31.09 15.54
N PHE A 30 14.87 -31.11 15.62
CA PHE A 30 15.72 -31.98 14.84
C PHE A 30 16.63 -32.75 15.80
N GLU A 31 16.43 -34.07 15.87
CA GLU A 31 17.06 -34.94 16.87
C GLU A 31 16.86 -34.39 18.29
N ASP A 32 17.95 -33.98 18.95
CA ASP A 32 17.96 -33.44 20.31
C ASP A 32 18.04 -31.89 20.35
N GLU A 33 17.94 -31.22 19.20
CA GLU A 33 18.01 -29.76 19.08
C GLU A 33 16.67 -29.13 18.66
N SER A 34 16.30 -28.04 19.31
CA SER A 34 15.22 -27.17 18.85
C SER A 34 15.79 -26.06 17.97
N ILE A 35 15.32 -26.00 16.72
CA ILE A 35 15.73 -25.02 15.70
C ILE A 35 14.59 -24.02 15.48
N ILE A 36 14.97 -22.76 15.28
CA ILE A 36 14.06 -21.67 14.94
C ILE A 36 14.28 -21.35 13.46
N GLU A 37 13.34 -21.76 12.62
CA GLU A 37 13.30 -21.40 11.21
C GLU A 37 12.70 -20.00 11.07
N VAL A 38 13.41 -19.17 10.32
CA VAL A 38 12.96 -17.85 9.90
C VAL A 38 11.86 -18.01 8.86
N SER A 39 10.68 -17.43 9.09
CA SER A 39 9.60 -17.51 8.10
C SER A 39 9.95 -16.68 6.85
N ASN A 40 9.30 -16.99 5.72
CA ASN A 40 9.44 -16.19 4.50
C ASN A 40 8.55 -14.93 4.54
N PHE A 41 8.75 -14.01 3.60
CA PHE A 41 7.84 -12.87 3.38
C PHE A 41 6.77 -13.26 2.36
N GLU A 42 5.96 -14.25 2.72
CA GLU A 42 4.90 -14.81 1.88
C GLU A 42 3.67 -15.10 2.74
N ILE A 43 2.50 -15.07 2.11
CA ILE A 43 1.25 -15.53 2.73
C ILE A 43 1.13 -17.02 2.46
N GLN A 44 0.78 -17.80 3.50
CA GLN A 44 0.62 -19.25 3.36
C GLN A 44 -0.41 -19.59 2.26
N PRO A 45 -0.21 -20.66 1.48
CA PRO A 45 -1.09 -20.98 0.35
C PRO A 45 -2.58 -21.07 0.69
N GLU A 46 -2.91 -21.66 1.84
CA GLU A 46 -4.29 -21.80 2.33
C GLU A 46 -4.89 -20.44 2.66
N GLU A 47 -4.12 -19.60 3.35
CA GLU A 47 -4.48 -18.23 3.68
C GLU A 47 -4.66 -17.36 2.44
N ASN A 48 -3.80 -17.53 1.43
CA ASN A 48 -3.87 -16.83 0.15
C ASN A 48 -5.08 -17.28 -0.69
N PHE A 49 -5.47 -18.56 -0.61
CA PHE A 49 -6.70 -19.04 -1.24
C PHE A 49 -7.94 -18.40 -0.62
N ILE A 50 -8.02 -18.38 0.72
CA ILE A 50 -9.11 -17.71 1.46
C ILE A 50 -9.13 -16.22 1.15
N LYS A 51 -7.96 -15.57 1.15
CA LYS A 51 -7.78 -14.16 0.76
C LYS A 51 -8.37 -13.91 -0.62
N ARG A 52 -8.04 -14.76 -1.59
CA ARG A 52 -8.48 -14.61 -2.97
C ARG A 52 -9.99 -14.71 -3.10
N LEU A 53 -10.62 -15.66 -2.41
CA LEU A 53 -12.07 -15.79 -2.40
C LEU A 53 -12.73 -14.55 -1.79
N PHE A 54 -12.20 -14.07 -0.66
CA PHE A 54 -12.66 -12.84 -0.01
C PHE A 54 -12.54 -11.62 -0.94
N ASP A 55 -11.39 -11.44 -1.59
CA ASP A 55 -11.14 -10.35 -2.54
C ASP A 55 -12.15 -10.34 -3.69
N ILE A 56 -12.46 -11.51 -4.27
CA ILE A 56 -13.44 -11.61 -5.36
C ILE A 56 -14.83 -11.24 -4.85
N LEU A 57 -15.28 -11.83 -3.74
CA LEU A 57 -16.63 -11.61 -3.20
C LEU A 57 -16.85 -10.13 -2.87
N VAL A 58 -15.92 -9.53 -2.13
CA VAL A 58 -16.03 -8.12 -1.75
C VAL A 58 -15.91 -7.20 -2.97
N SER A 59 -15.03 -7.50 -3.93
CA SER A 59 -14.88 -6.66 -5.13
C SER A 59 -16.10 -6.71 -6.03
N VAL A 60 -16.73 -7.89 -6.20
CA VAL A 60 -17.97 -8.02 -6.97
C VAL A 60 -19.10 -7.26 -6.29
N CYS A 61 -19.27 -7.42 -4.98
CA CYS A 61 -20.27 -6.67 -4.21
C CYS A 61 -20.06 -5.15 -4.33
N LEU A 62 -18.84 -4.66 -4.12
CA LEU A 62 -18.51 -3.24 -4.25
C LEU A 62 -18.71 -2.74 -5.68
N PHE A 63 -18.36 -3.54 -6.69
CA PHE A 63 -18.55 -3.18 -8.09
C PHE A 63 -20.03 -3.00 -8.42
N VAL A 64 -20.89 -3.92 -8.00
CA VAL A 64 -22.35 -3.81 -8.22
C VAL A 64 -22.90 -2.57 -7.51
N ILE A 65 -22.59 -2.37 -6.23
CA ILE A 65 -23.07 -1.23 -5.43
C ILE A 65 -22.60 0.10 -6.01
N THR A 66 -21.34 0.18 -6.45
CA THR A 66 -20.75 1.42 -6.96
C THR A 66 -20.96 1.63 -8.46
N SER A 67 -21.55 0.65 -9.18
CA SER A 67 -21.77 0.75 -10.63
C SER A 67 -22.59 1.97 -11.08
N PRO A 68 -23.65 2.43 -10.36
CA PRO A 68 -24.37 3.65 -10.76
C PRO A 68 -23.48 4.89 -10.64
N LEU A 69 -22.66 4.96 -9.58
CA LEU A 69 -21.71 6.04 -9.37
C LEU A 69 -20.60 6.04 -10.43
N MET A 70 -20.09 4.87 -10.79
CA MET A 70 -19.11 4.70 -11.86
C MET A 70 -19.67 5.15 -13.22
N LEU A 71 -20.95 4.89 -13.50
CA LEU A 71 -21.61 5.36 -14.73
C LEU A 71 -21.69 6.89 -14.78
N ILE A 72 -22.09 7.53 -13.68
CA ILE A 72 -22.12 8.99 -13.58
C ILE A 72 -20.70 9.57 -13.77
N ALA A 73 -19.71 9.01 -13.09
CA ALA A 73 -18.31 9.42 -13.23
C ALA A 73 -17.83 9.28 -14.69
N ALA A 74 -18.17 8.19 -15.37
CA ALA A 74 -17.83 7.96 -16.76
C ALA A 74 -18.40 9.04 -17.70
N ILE A 75 -19.67 9.41 -17.51
CA ILE A 75 -20.33 10.47 -18.28
C ILE A 75 -19.64 11.82 -18.03
N LEU A 76 -19.38 12.18 -16.77
CA LEU A 76 -18.72 13.44 -16.42
C LEU A 76 -17.30 13.54 -17.00
N VAL A 77 -16.52 12.46 -16.95
CA VAL A 77 -15.17 12.42 -17.54
C VAL A 77 -15.22 12.57 -19.06
N LYS A 78 -16.20 11.96 -19.72
CA LYS A 78 -16.36 12.05 -21.18
C LYS A 78 -16.83 13.42 -21.63
N ALA A 79 -17.71 14.06 -20.86
CA ALA A 79 -18.26 15.37 -21.17
C ALA A 79 -17.23 16.50 -20.95
N THR A 80 -16.33 16.35 -19.98
CA THR A 80 -15.40 17.43 -19.58
C THR A 80 -14.00 17.32 -20.17
N SER A 81 -13.63 16.19 -20.79
CA SER A 81 -12.32 16.02 -21.41
C SER A 81 -12.39 15.08 -22.64
N PRO A 82 -11.80 15.44 -23.78
CA PRO A 82 -11.77 14.56 -24.96
C PRO A 82 -10.89 13.32 -24.73
N GLY A 83 -11.27 12.17 -25.29
CA GLY A 83 -10.53 10.89 -25.24
C GLY A 83 -11.20 9.78 -24.43
N PRO A 84 -10.45 8.74 -23.99
CA PRO A 84 -10.99 7.58 -23.28
C PRO A 84 -11.34 7.87 -21.82
N VAL A 85 -12.41 7.24 -21.33
CA VAL A 85 -12.88 7.39 -19.93
C VAL A 85 -11.92 6.72 -18.95
N ILE A 86 -11.42 5.54 -19.31
CA ILE A 86 -10.50 4.76 -18.49
C ILE A 86 -9.07 5.08 -18.89
N TYR A 87 -8.28 5.49 -17.90
CA TYR A 87 -6.83 5.60 -17.98
C TYR A 87 -6.19 4.28 -17.55
N LYS A 88 -5.13 3.88 -18.25
CA LYS A 88 -4.34 2.69 -17.96
C LYS A 88 -2.89 3.09 -17.70
N GLN A 89 -2.28 2.52 -16.67
CA GLN A 89 -0.87 2.71 -16.36
C GLN A 89 -0.22 1.38 -15.97
N THR A 90 0.97 1.13 -16.48
CA THR A 90 1.75 -0.06 -16.12
C THR A 90 2.25 0.06 -14.69
N ARG A 91 2.06 -1.01 -13.92
CA ARG A 91 2.45 -1.15 -12.52
C ARG A 91 2.96 -2.56 -12.26
N ILE A 92 3.70 -2.75 -11.18
CA ILE A 92 4.21 -4.05 -10.74
C ILE A 92 3.30 -4.67 -9.67
N THR A 93 3.10 -5.99 -9.74
CA THR A 93 2.37 -6.77 -8.74
C THR A 93 3.08 -8.09 -8.42
N LEU A 94 2.33 -9.09 -7.91
CA LEU A 94 2.78 -10.42 -7.55
C LEU A 94 3.81 -10.99 -8.56
N ASP A 95 4.90 -11.53 -8.05
CA ASP A 95 6.01 -12.12 -8.82
C ASP A 95 6.70 -11.12 -9.76
N GLN A 96 6.67 -9.84 -9.38
CA GLN A 96 7.23 -8.72 -10.15
C GLN A 96 6.60 -8.55 -11.55
N ARG A 97 5.42 -9.13 -11.79
CA ARG A 97 4.77 -9.02 -13.09
C ARG A 97 4.21 -7.62 -13.32
N GLU A 98 4.28 -7.17 -14.57
CA GLU A 98 3.60 -5.96 -15.01
C GLU A 98 2.10 -6.20 -15.21
N PHE A 99 1.29 -5.22 -14.81
CA PHE A 99 -0.14 -5.19 -15.11
C PHE A 99 -0.61 -3.75 -15.38
N SER A 100 -1.72 -3.61 -16.09
CA SER A 100 -2.35 -2.32 -16.33
C SER A 100 -3.37 -1.99 -15.23
N ILE A 101 -3.03 -1.03 -14.36
CA ILE A 101 -3.99 -0.50 -13.39
C ILE A 101 -5.06 0.32 -14.10
N LEU A 102 -6.33 0.10 -13.74
CA LEU A 102 -7.48 0.80 -14.32
C LEU A 102 -7.92 1.94 -13.41
N LYS A 103 -8.02 3.15 -13.95
CA LYS A 103 -8.55 4.33 -13.23
C LYS A 103 -9.47 5.14 -14.12
N PHE A 104 -10.37 5.94 -13.54
CA PHE A 104 -10.97 7.01 -14.31
C PHE A 104 -9.92 8.06 -14.62
N ARG A 105 -9.99 8.61 -15.83
CA ARG A 105 -9.08 9.67 -16.23
C ARG A 105 -9.43 10.96 -15.50
N THR A 106 -8.49 11.46 -14.71
CA THR A 106 -8.63 12.70 -13.93
C THR A 106 -7.71 13.82 -14.43
N MET A 107 -6.81 13.52 -15.36
CA MET A 107 -5.88 14.48 -15.97
C MET A 107 -6.12 14.59 -17.48
N SER A 108 -5.69 15.69 -18.08
CA SER A 108 -5.73 15.85 -19.55
C SER A 108 -4.97 14.70 -20.24
N ALA A 109 -5.44 14.25 -21.40
CA ALA A 109 -4.80 13.17 -22.16
C ALA A 109 -3.34 13.49 -22.55
N THR A 110 -2.96 14.77 -22.57
CA THR A 110 -1.61 15.25 -22.88
C THR A 110 -0.76 15.55 -21.63
N ALA A 111 -1.23 15.19 -20.43
CA ALA A 111 -0.63 15.59 -19.16
C ALA A 111 0.84 15.14 -18.96
N GLU A 112 1.23 13.97 -19.45
CA GLU A 112 2.61 13.47 -19.33
C GLU A 112 3.45 13.70 -20.60
N ALA A 113 2.86 14.28 -21.67
CA ALA A 113 3.52 14.39 -22.98
C ALA A 113 4.79 15.27 -22.99
N LYS A 114 4.94 16.17 -22.01
CA LYS A 114 6.11 17.05 -21.87
C LYS A 114 7.02 16.72 -20.68
N SER A 115 6.52 16.01 -19.66
CA SER A 115 7.21 15.83 -18.38
C SER A 115 7.72 14.41 -18.12
N GLY A 116 7.23 13.41 -18.86
CA GLY A 116 7.47 12.01 -18.50
C GLY A 116 6.82 11.62 -17.15
N PRO A 117 7.28 10.50 -16.54
CA PRO A 117 6.82 9.99 -15.25
C PRO A 117 7.11 10.95 -14.11
N VAL A 118 6.09 11.66 -13.61
CA VAL A 118 6.26 12.54 -12.43
C VAL A 118 5.20 12.20 -11.39
N LEU A 119 5.59 12.16 -10.11
CA LEU A 119 4.65 12.02 -9.00
C LEU A 119 3.72 13.25 -8.96
N SER A 120 2.42 13.03 -8.87
CA SER A 120 1.45 14.14 -8.86
C SER A 120 1.46 14.88 -7.52
N THR A 121 1.58 16.21 -7.55
CA THR A 121 1.45 17.09 -6.37
C THR A 121 -0.02 17.43 -6.08
N SER A 122 -0.28 18.03 -4.91
CA SER A 122 -1.65 18.31 -4.42
C SER A 122 -2.44 19.25 -5.33
N ASN A 123 -1.75 20.14 -6.04
CA ASN A 123 -2.34 21.19 -6.86
C ASN A 123 -1.87 21.15 -8.33
N ASP A 124 -1.77 19.94 -8.87
CA ASP A 124 -1.30 19.72 -10.23
C ASP A 124 -2.26 20.35 -11.28
N SER A 125 -1.74 21.30 -12.05
CA SER A 125 -2.47 22.05 -13.08
C SER A 125 -3.01 21.18 -14.21
N ARG A 126 -2.54 19.93 -14.32
CA ARG A 126 -2.95 18.96 -15.34
C ARG A 126 -4.25 18.23 -14.98
N VAL A 127 -4.74 18.36 -13.74
CA VAL A 127 -5.96 17.71 -13.24
C VAL A 127 -7.20 18.53 -13.65
N THR A 128 -8.20 17.89 -14.25
CA THR A 128 -9.45 18.55 -14.65
C THR A 128 -10.30 18.91 -13.43
N THR A 129 -11.21 19.87 -13.53
CA THR A 129 -12.09 20.26 -12.43
C THR A 129 -12.89 19.07 -11.87
N VAL A 130 -13.48 18.25 -12.76
CA VAL A 130 -14.13 16.99 -12.37
C VAL A 130 -13.13 16.00 -11.77
N GLY A 131 -11.93 15.90 -12.37
CA GLY A 131 -10.85 15.06 -11.87
C GLY A 131 -10.45 15.36 -10.43
N LYS A 132 -10.48 16.64 -10.01
CA LYS A 132 -10.22 17.04 -8.61
C LYS A 132 -11.20 16.39 -7.65
N TYR A 133 -12.51 16.42 -7.95
CA TYR A 133 -13.54 15.79 -7.12
C TYR A 133 -13.44 14.26 -7.14
N LEU A 134 -13.19 13.66 -8.31
CA LEU A 134 -13.04 12.21 -8.43
C LEU A 134 -11.86 11.70 -7.58
N ARG A 135 -10.73 12.41 -7.57
CA ARG A 135 -9.56 12.10 -6.74
C ARG A 135 -9.82 12.31 -5.25
N ALA A 136 -10.49 13.42 -4.90
CA ALA A 136 -10.81 13.74 -3.51
C ALA A 136 -11.71 12.67 -2.87
N LEU A 137 -12.66 12.13 -3.63
CA LEU A 137 -13.57 11.07 -3.19
C LEU A 137 -13.05 9.65 -3.50
N ARG A 138 -11.85 9.52 -4.09
CA ARG A 138 -11.26 8.25 -4.58
C ARG A 138 -12.15 7.46 -5.55
N ILE A 139 -13.12 8.13 -6.18
CA ILE A 139 -14.00 7.53 -7.19
C ILE A 139 -13.18 7.13 -8.41
N ASP A 140 -12.09 7.84 -8.69
CA ASP A 140 -11.17 7.52 -9.79
C ASP A 140 -10.51 6.16 -9.67
N GLU A 141 -10.43 5.58 -8.47
CA GLU A 141 -9.83 4.28 -8.20
C GLU A 141 -10.82 3.11 -8.29
N LEU A 142 -12.14 3.36 -8.38
CA LEU A 142 -13.16 2.30 -8.47
C LEU A 142 -12.97 1.31 -9.64
N PRO A 143 -12.50 1.71 -10.84
CA PRO A 143 -12.23 0.75 -11.90
C PRO A 143 -11.19 -0.33 -11.54
N GLN A 144 -10.37 -0.13 -10.50
CA GLN A 144 -9.42 -1.13 -10.00
C GLN A 144 -10.11 -2.36 -9.44
N LEU A 145 -11.40 -2.30 -9.06
CA LEU A 145 -12.18 -3.47 -8.68
C LEU A 145 -12.17 -4.55 -9.79
N ILE A 146 -12.11 -4.13 -11.05
CA ILE A 146 -11.97 -5.04 -12.19
C ILE A 146 -10.60 -5.73 -12.18
N ASN A 147 -9.52 -5.03 -11.80
CA ASN A 147 -8.19 -5.62 -11.64
C ASN A 147 -8.20 -6.67 -10.52
N VAL A 148 -8.91 -6.41 -9.41
CA VAL A 148 -9.07 -7.39 -8.35
C VAL A 148 -9.84 -8.61 -8.84
N ILE A 149 -10.98 -8.43 -9.51
CA ILE A 149 -11.76 -9.56 -10.06
C ILE A 149 -10.93 -10.40 -11.03
N ARG A 150 -10.11 -9.78 -11.89
CA ARG A 150 -9.20 -10.48 -12.82
C ARG A 150 -8.03 -11.21 -12.16
N GLY A 151 -7.70 -10.85 -10.91
CA GLY A 151 -6.58 -11.44 -10.18
C GLY A 151 -5.26 -10.68 -10.33
N ASP A 152 -5.29 -9.49 -10.93
CA ASP A 152 -4.16 -8.55 -11.00
C ASP A 152 -3.84 -7.94 -9.64
N MET A 153 -4.89 -7.64 -8.87
CA MET A 153 -4.79 -6.99 -7.58
C MET A 153 -5.54 -7.77 -6.50
N SER A 154 -5.32 -7.36 -5.26
CA SER A 154 -6.05 -7.69 -4.05
C SER A 154 -6.77 -6.43 -3.55
N ILE A 155 -7.80 -6.57 -2.71
CA ILE A 155 -8.39 -5.39 -2.07
C ILE A 155 -7.38 -4.78 -1.09
N VAL A 156 -6.74 -5.64 -0.29
CA VAL A 156 -5.73 -5.26 0.70
C VAL A 156 -4.37 -5.83 0.33
N GLY A 157 -3.35 -4.98 0.23
CA GLY A 157 -1.97 -5.36 -0.07
C GLY A 157 -1.07 -4.15 -0.29
N PRO A 158 0.22 -4.36 -0.60
CA PRO A 158 1.16 -3.28 -0.91
C PRO A 158 0.67 -2.44 -2.10
N ARG A 159 0.78 -1.11 -2.03
CA ARG A 159 0.35 -0.24 -3.13
C ARG A 159 1.24 -0.47 -4.36
N PRO A 160 0.66 -0.69 -5.56
CA PRO A 160 1.43 -0.97 -6.76
C PRO A 160 2.24 0.23 -7.24
N GLU A 161 3.53 0.03 -7.50
CA GLU A 161 4.43 1.09 -8.01
C GLU A 161 4.72 0.96 -9.51
N ARG A 162 5.18 2.05 -10.13
CA ARG A 162 5.56 2.07 -11.55
C ARG A 162 6.87 1.29 -11.73
N PRO A 163 7.06 0.53 -12.82
CA PRO A 163 8.30 -0.21 -13.07
C PRO A 163 9.56 0.65 -12.89
N PHE A 164 9.56 1.86 -13.46
CA PHE A 164 10.65 2.84 -13.29
C PHE A 164 11.08 3.07 -11.83
N PHE A 165 10.12 3.22 -10.91
CA PHE A 165 10.43 3.42 -9.50
C PHE A 165 10.82 2.11 -8.82
N VAL A 166 10.19 1.00 -9.19
CA VAL A 166 10.56 -0.32 -8.65
C VAL A 166 12.01 -0.67 -9.00
N ASP A 167 12.44 -0.40 -10.22
CA ASP A 167 13.82 -0.64 -10.66
C ASP A 167 14.81 0.23 -9.86
N GLN A 168 14.48 1.51 -9.66
CA GLN A 168 15.29 2.41 -8.83
C GLN A 168 15.37 1.90 -7.38
N PHE A 169 14.23 1.56 -6.76
CA PHE A 169 14.19 1.13 -5.37
C PHE A 169 14.85 -0.24 -5.15
N ASN A 170 14.80 -1.14 -6.13
CA ASN A 170 15.52 -2.42 -6.08
C ASN A 170 17.04 -2.23 -6.13
N GLN A 171 17.54 -1.20 -6.83
CA GLN A 171 18.97 -0.87 -6.86
C GLN A 171 19.44 -0.30 -5.52
N GLU A 172 18.60 0.51 -4.86
CA GLU A 172 18.92 1.12 -3.58
C GLU A 172 18.73 0.16 -2.39
N ASN A 173 17.72 -0.71 -2.45
CA ASN A 173 17.41 -1.70 -1.40
C ASN A 173 17.18 -3.10 -2.00
N PRO A 174 18.12 -4.05 -1.81
CA PRO A 174 18.02 -5.41 -2.32
C PRO A 174 16.80 -6.20 -1.84
N ASN A 175 16.17 -5.79 -0.74
CA ASN A 175 15.01 -6.46 -0.16
C ASN A 175 13.67 -5.88 -0.66
N TYR A 176 13.71 -4.84 -1.49
CA TYR A 176 12.49 -4.15 -1.95
C TYR A 176 11.53 -5.07 -2.71
N TYR A 177 12.07 -6.04 -3.47
CA TYR A 177 11.26 -6.97 -4.26
C TYR A 177 10.31 -7.82 -3.40
N LEU A 178 10.61 -8.05 -2.11
CA LEU A 178 9.83 -8.91 -1.22
C LEU A 178 8.38 -8.44 -1.04
N ARG A 179 8.10 -7.14 -1.22
CA ARG A 179 6.72 -6.63 -1.23
C ARG A 179 5.88 -7.17 -2.39
N HIS A 180 6.53 -7.65 -3.45
CA HIS A 180 5.90 -8.25 -4.62
C HIS A 180 5.67 -9.76 -4.47
N ASN A 181 5.91 -10.35 -3.30
CA ASN A 181 5.53 -11.74 -3.00
C ASN A 181 4.02 -11.91 -2.75
N VAL A 182 3.26 -10.81 -2.75
CA VAL A 182 1.80 -10.79 -2.64
C VAL A 182 1.21 -9.90 -3.73
N ARG A 183 -0.08 -10.10 -4.05
CA ARG A 183 -0.79 -9.22 -4.96
C ARG A 183 -0.84 -7.80 -4.42
N ALA A 184 -0.73 -6.84 -5.32
CA ALA A 184 -0.79 -5.43 -4.98
C ALA A 184 -2.21 -5.04 -4.54
N GLY A 185 -2.33 -4.13 -3.58
CA GLY A 185 -3.58 -3.72 -2.97
C GLY A 185 -4.18 -2.44 -3.56
N ILE A 186 -5.50 -2.31 -3.50
CA ILE A 186 -6.18 -1.01 -3.65
C ILE A 186 -5.86 -0.15 -2.41
N THR A 187 -6.05 -0.75 -1.22
CA THR A 187 -5.61 -0.22 0.07
C THR A 187 -4.57 -1.17 0.68
N GLY A 188 -3.90 -0.73 1.75
CA GLY A 188 -2.78 -1.47 2.33
C GLY A 188 -2.43 -0.97 3.72
N TYR A 189 -1.67 -1.78 4.45
CA TYR A 189 -1.25 -1.46 5.81
C TYR A 189 -0.43 -0.17 5.86
N ALA A 190 0.53 0.01 4.94
CA ALA A 190 1.30 1.25 4.81
C ALA A 190 0.41 2.48 4.53
N GLN A 191 -0.62 2.35 3.68
CA GLN A 191 -1.53 3.47 3.38
C GLN A 191 -2.37 3.89 4.60
N VAL A 192 -2.68 2.95 5.49
CA VAL A 192 -3.56 3.17 6.63
C VAL A 192 -2.79 3.61 7.89
N TYR A 193 -1.70 2.92 8.20
CA TYR A 193 -0.91 3.09 9.43
C TYR A 193 0.39 3.86 9.20
N GLY A 194 0.93 3.85 7.98
CA GLY A 194 2.15 4.55 7.60
C GLY A 194 1.95 6.03 7.26
N LYS A 195 0.97 6.72 7.85
CA LYS A 195 0.64 8.14 7.55
C LYS A 195 1.82 9.11 7.63
N TYR A 196 2.91 8.73 8.31
CA TYR A 196 4.14 9.51 8.48
C TYR A 196 5.37 8.86 7.82
N ALA A 197 5.20 7.74 7.12
CA ALA A 197 6.26 7.11 6.34
C ALA A 197 6.39 7.88 5.01
N SER A 198 7.29 8.87 4.97
CA SER A 198 7.60 9.62 3.75
C SER A 198 8.49 8.77 2.82
N ASP A 199 9.49 8.11 3.38
CA ASP A 199 10.46 7.29 2.64
C ASP A 199 9.90 5.95 2.14
N TYR A 200 10.38 5.50 0.99
CA TYR A 200 10.00 4.22 0.39
C TYR A 200 10.45 3.02 1.24
N ASN A 201 11.57 3.12 1.99
CA ASN A 201 11.99 2.06 2.91
C ASN A 201 11.04 1.92 4.10
N SER A 202 10.58 3.05 4.65
CA SER A 202 9.59 3.03 5.72
C SER A 202 8.29 2.37 5.24
N LYS A 203 7.83 2.70 4.02
CA LYS A 203 6.66 2.05 3.40
C LYS A 203 6.89 0.56 3.17
N LEU A 204 8.08 0.17 2.69
CA LEU A 204 8.47 -1.22 2.53
C LEU A 204 8.36 -1.97 3.85
N ASN A 205 8.87 -1.43 4.96
CA ASN A 205 8.79 -2.09 6.28
C ASN A 205 7.34 -2.32 6.71
N PHE A 206 6.44 -1.35 6.48
CA PHE A 206 5.01 -1.52 6.74
C PHE A 206 4.38 -2.61 5.86
N ASP A 207 4.75 -2.68 4.58
CA ASP A 207 4.28 -3.72 3.66
C ASP A 207 4.79 -5.10 4.06
N LEU A 208 6.07 -5.23 4.43
CA LEU A 208 6.66 -6.48 4.90
C LEU A 208 6.05 -6.94 6.22
N LEU A 209 5.78 -6.01 7.14
CA LEU A 209 5.10 -6.29 8.40
C LEU A 209 3.68 -6.84 8.16
N TYR A 210 2.97 -6.30 7.17
CA TYR A 210 1.67 -6.80 6.74
C TYR A 210 1.76 -8.22 6.18
N ILE A 211 2.72 -8.48 5.29
CA ILE A 211 2.90 -9.81 4.68
C ILE A 211 3.19 -10.85 5.77
N LYS A 212 4.11 -10.54 6.69
CA LYS A 212 4.44 -11.40 7.84
C LYS A 212 3.26 -11.68 8.76
N ASN A 213 2.49 -10.63 9.08
CA ASN A 213 1.39 -10.72 10.02
C ASN A 213 0.03 -10.88 9.35
N TYR A 214 0.03 -11.35 8.10
CA TYR A 214 -1.21 -11.54 7.37
C TYR A 214 -2.19 -12.38 8.18
N SER A 215 -3.44 -11.94 8.14
CA SER A 215 -4.62 -12.66 8.60
C SER A 215 -5.83 -11.99 8.00
N LEU A 216 -6.92 -12.73 7.78
CA LEU A 216 -8.17 -12.17 7.27
C LEU A 216 -8.72 -11.06 8.21
N LEU A 217 -8.53 -11.20 9.52
CA LEU A 217 -8.91 -10.18 10.50
C LEU A 217 -8.11 -8.88 10.33
N LEU A 218 -6.84 -8.97 9.95
CA LEU A 218 -6.03 -7.78 9.66
C LEU A 218 -6.55 -7.07 8.41
N ASP A 219 -6.91 -7.80 7.36
CA ASP A 219 -7.54 -7.23 6.16
C ASP A 219 -8.85 -6.50 6.51
N MET A 220 -9.72 -7.11 7.31
CA MET A 220 -10.96 -6.46 7.76
C MET A 220 -10.69 -5.17 8.54
N LYS A 221 -9.68 -5.17 9.44
CA LYS A 221 -9.28 -3.96 10.18
C LYS A 221 -8.78 -2.86 9.24
N ILE A 222 -7.95 -3.21 8.26
CA ILE A 222 -7.43 -2.26 7.27
C ILE A 222 -8.58 -1.67 6.45
N LEU A 223 -9.56 -2.49 6.02
CA LEU A 223 -10.72 -2.01 5.27
C LEU A 223 -11.58 -1.03 6.07
N LEU A 224 -11.91 -1.37 7.33
CA LEU A 224 -12.68 -0.48 8.20
C LEU A 224 -11.94 0.85 8.44
N GLN A 225 -10.64 0.78 8.68
CA GLN A 225 -9.83 1.98 8.89
C GLN A 225 -9.66 2.79 7.60
N THR A 226 -9.64 2.15 6.43
CA THR A 226 -9.63 2.82 5.12
C THR A 226 -10.90 3.66 4.95
N ILE A 227 -12.07 3.11 5.28
CA ILE A 227 -13.35 3.84 5.23
C ILE A 227 -13.27 5.09 6.13
N LYS A 228 -12.76 4.96 7.36
CA LYS A 228 -12.56 6.10 8.27
C LYS A 228 -11.67 7.18 7.66
N ILE A 229 -10.56 6.79 7.03
CA ILE A 229 -9.62 7.71 6.38
C ILE A 229 -10.23 8.46 5.19
N LEU A 230 -11.19 7.85 4.48
CA LEU A 230 -11.92 8.52 3.39
C LEU A 230 -12.84 9.64 3.91
N PHE A 231 -13.38 9.50 5.13
CA PHE A 231 -14.20 10.53 5.77
C PHE A 231 -13.37 11.61 6.49
N ASP A 232 -12.15 11.28 6.93
CA ASP A 232 -11.22 12.25 7.51
C ASP A 232 -10.54 13.09 6.40
N LYS A 233 -10.91 14.37 6.31
CA LYS A 233 -10.44 15.38 5.31
C LYS A 233 -8.91 15.55 5.16
N VAL A 234 -8.09 14.88 5.98
CA VAL A 234 -6.63 15.01 6.03
C VAL A 234 -5.91 14.15 4.98
N SER A 235 -6.55 13.08 4.46
CA SER A 235 -5.92 12.11 3.54
C SER A 235 -5.84 12.52 2.06
N SER A 236 -6.35 13.71 1.74
CA SER A 236 -6.38 14.29 0.39
C SER A 236 -5.23 15.27 0.11
N ARG A 237 -4.38 15.55 1.10
CA ARG A 237 -3.22 16.44 0.94
C ARG A 237 -2.02 15.63 0.41
N GLY A 238 -1.46 16.06 -0.71
CA GLY A 238 -0.22 15.53 -1.25
C GLY A 238 0.99 16.05 -0.48
N LEU A 239 2.17 15.87 -1.08
CA LEU A 239 3.50 16.01 -0.46
C LEU A 239 3.82 17.38 0.16
N ASP A 240 3.02 18.42 -0.09
CA ASP A 240 3.38 19.81 0.25
C ASP A 240 3.31 20.14 1.75
N GLU A 241 2.51 19.41 2.55
CA GLU A 241 2.45 19.61 4.02
C GLU A 241 3.27 18.57 4.82
N SER A 242 3.80 17.54 4.16
CA SER A 242 4.65 16.54 4.82
C SER A 242 6.06 17.08 5.06
N GLU A 243 6.60 17.88 4.14
CA GLU A 243 7.97 18.43 4.23
C GLU A 243 8.18 19.35 5.45
N GLU A 244 7.25 20.26 5.77
CA GLU A 244 7.39 21.16 6.94
C GLU A 244 7.25 20.45 8.30
N ARG A 245 6.57 19.29 8.35
CA ARG A 245 6.47 18.47 9.59
C ARG A 245 7.53 17.36 9.66
N GLU A 246 8.19 17.04 8.55
CA GLU A 246 9.26 16.05 8.42
C GLU A 246 10.52 16.47 9.19
N GLU A 247 10.91 17.75 9.11
CA GLU A 247 12.10 18.27 9.78
C GLU A 247 12.00 18.11 11.31
N LEU A 248 10.82 18.40 11.89
CA LEU A 248 10.56 18.26 13.33
C LEU A 248 10.50 16.81 13.83
N THR A 249 10.07 15.86 12.98
CA THR A 249 9.83 14.46 13.42
C THR A 249 11.07 13.59 13.23
N MET A 250 11.85 13.85 12.18
CA MET A 250 13.09 13.12 11.89
C MET A 250 14.16 13.36 12.96
N ASP A 251 14.26 14.60 13.44
CA ASP A 251 15.15 14.96 14.57
C ASP A 251 14.74 14.21 15.85
N TYR A 252 13.43 14.10 16.12
CA TYR A 252 12.94 13.38 17.29
C TYR A 252 13.21 11.87 17.24
N CYS A 253 13.12 11.24 16.06
CA CYS A 253 13.37 9.82 15.89
C CYS A 253 14.86 9.46 15.91
N LYS A 254 15.73 10.30 15.30
CA LYS A 254 17.19 10.11 15.34
C LYS A 254 17.76 10.14 16.75
N GLU A 255 17.19 10.95 17.64
CA GLU A 255 17.62 11.03 19.04
C GLU A 255 17.22 9.82 19.91
N ASN A 256 16.34 8.92 19.43
CA ASN A 256 15.60 8.00 20.32
C ASN A 256 15.52 6.53 19.85
N ALA A 257 16.52 6.05 19.11
CA ALA A 257 16.54 4.71 18.51
C ALA A 257 16.43 3.53 19.51
N ILE A 258 16.69 3.74 20.81
CA ILE A 258 16.46 2.73 21.86
C ILE A 258 15.84 3.43 23.08
N ARG A 259 14.58 3.11 23.41
CA ARG A 259 13.93 3.58 24.65
C ARG A 259 13.58 2.42 25.58
N ILE A 260 14.14 2.47 26.79
CA ILE A 260 13.80 1.58 27.91
C ILE A 260 12.80 2.34 28.79
N TYR A 261 11.54 1.91 28.80
CA TYR A 261 10.50 2.52 29.63
C TYR A 261 10.34 1.80 30.98
N ARG A 262 9.92 2.54 32.02
CA ARG A 262 9.83 2.05 33.39
C ARG A 262 8.66 1.08 33.58
#